data_AF-A0A9N9ZFU1-F1
#
_entry.id   AF-A0A9N9ZFU1-F1
#
_cell.length_a   1.000
_cell.length_b   1.000
_cell.length_c   1.000
_cell.angle_alpha   90.00
_cell.angle_beta   90.00
_cell.angle_gamma   90.00
#
_symmetry.space_group_name_H-M   'P 1'
#
loop_
_entity.id
_entity.type
_entity.pdbx_description
1 polymer ?
#
loop_
_entity_poly.entity_id
_entity_poly.type
_entity_poly.pdbx_seq_one_letter_code
_entity_poly.pdbx_strand_id
1 'polypeptide(L)'
;MVVFNRLFLTSLAAITALASATSDGESFSLEQRSGRVHVTDVSMKQLYTCNGGDKNEGQRWGIVSQDRAEGYFRDAKTKTGKSGYPKPFGNAGKVMKFPSGCAKDVWELPLLPNEPPFNGRPFDFNQKKENNDPGQIRVYYTKDLKFCGIGAKRTANKQERGNNPHNCATN
;
A
#
# COMPACT_ATOMS: atom_id res chain seq x y z
N MET A 1 63.78 42.01 -26.41
CA MET A 1 64.87 41.36 -25.63
C MET A 1 64.34 41.20 -24.22
N VAL A 2 64.27 40.04 -23.54
CA VAL A 2 65.07 38.81 -23.49
C VAL A 2 64.12 37.67 -23.06
N VAL A 3 63.79 36.67 -23.89
CA VAL A 3 64.29 35.27 -23.95
C VAL A 3 64.57 34.57 -22.60
N PHE A 4 64.04 33.34 -22.44
CA PHE A 4 64.57 32.12 -21.77
C PHE A 4 63.39 31.34 -21.17
N ASN A 5 62.82 30.37 -21.89
CA ASN A 5 63.27 28.98 -22.06
C ASN A 5 63.23 28.17 -20.74
N ARG A 6 62.19 27.35 -20.56
CA ARG A 6 62.26 26.10 -19.78
C ARG A 6 61.39 25.02 -20.41
N LEU A 7 62.07 24.00 -20.93
CA LEU A 7 61.55 22.66 -21.20
C LEU A 7 61.12 21.96 -19.90
N PHE A 8 60.02 21.22 -19.94
CA PHE A 8 59.81 19.94 -19.24
C PHE A 8 58.73 19.15 -20.03
N LEU A 9 59.14 18.21 -20.88
CA LEU A 9 59.12 16.75 -20.68
C LEU A 9 57.71 16.13 -20.45
N THR A 10 57.23 15.46 -21.50
CA THR A 10 56.62 14.11 -21.55
C THR A 10 56.05 13.53 -20.25
N SER A 11 54.82 13.03 -20.22
CA SER A 11 54.57 11.59 -20.48
C SER A 11 53.10 11.29 -20.79
N LEU A 12 52.91 10.40 -21.77
CA LEU A 12 51.67 9.71 -22.12
C LEU A 12 51.39 8.60 -21.09
N ALA A 13 50.16 8.51 -20.59
CA ALA A 13 49.65 7.27 -19.99
C ALA A 13 48.18 7.10 -20.38
N ALA A 14 47.96 6.28 -21.40
CA ALA A 14 46.66 5.73 -21.72
C ALA A 14 46.37 4.61 -20.70
N ILE A 15 45.28 4.73 -19.95
CA ILE A 15 44.75 3.65 -19.10
C ILE A 15 43.43 3.23 -19.74
N THR A 16 43.46 2.11 -20.45
CA THR A 16 42.25 1.37 -20.84
C THR A 16 41.83 0.51 -19.66
N ALA A 17 40.77 0.90 -18.95
CA ALA A 17 40.11 0.03 -18.00
C ALA A 17 38.96 -0.71 -18.70
N LEU A 18 39.21 -1.98 -19.04
CA LEU A 18 38.16 -2.99 -19.20
C LEU A 18 37.83 -3.50 -17.80
N ALA A 19 36.62 -3.22 -17.31
CA ALA A 19 36.03 -3.94 -16.19
C ALA A 19 34.59 -4.29 -16.56
N SER A 20 34.36 -5.58 -16.76
CA SER A 20 33.04 -6.15 -17.03
C SER A 20 32.32 -6.47 -15.73
N ALA A 21 31.06 -6.07 -15.71
CA ALA A 21 29.89 -6.74 -15.15
C ALA A 21 29.63 -6.78 -13.62
N THR A 22 28.34 -6.55 -13.36
CA THR A 22 27.50 -6.98 -12.23
C THR A 22 27.52 -6.12 -10.96
N SER A 23 26.54 -5.22 -10.86
CA SER A 23 25.54 -5.16 -9.78
C SER A 23 24.82 -3.82 -9.90
N ASP A 24 23.57 -3.83 -10.37
CA ASP A 24 22.67 -2.67 -10.28
C ASP A 24 22.32 -2.46 -8.81
N GLY A 25 23.22 -1.75 -8.13
CA GLY A 25 23.12 -1.29 -6.76
C GLY A 25 23.65 0.13 -6.73
N GLU A 26 22.98 1.03 -7.45
CA GLU A 26 23.27 2.46 -7.38
C GLU A 26 22.74 3.02 -6.04
N SER A 27 23.57 2.93 -5.02
CA SER A 27 23.54 3.87 -3.90
C SER A 27 24.05 5.21 -4.39
N PHE A 28 23.15 6.17 -4.61
CA PHE A 28 23.54 7.54 -4.94
C PHE A 28 23.55 8.46 -3.70
N SER A 29 24.60 9.27 -3.66
CA SER A 29 25.05 10.06 -2.54
C SER A 29 24.12 11.21 -2.17
N LEU A 30 24.06 11.50 -0.86
CA LEU A 30 23.40 12.64 -0.24
C LEU A 30 24.01 13.96 -0.72
N GLU A 31 23.29 14.74 -1.53
CA GLU A 31 23.47 16.19 -1.59
C GLU A 31 22.25 16.90 -1.01
N GLN A 32 22.44 17.36 0.22
CA GLN A 32 21.53 18.14 1.03
C GLN A 32 21.52 19.60 0.54
N ARG A 33 20.68 19.93 -0.44
CA ARG A 33 20.35 21.34 -0.75
C ARG A 33 18.87 21.54 -1.10
N SER A 34 18.22 22.29 -0.22
CA SER A 34 16.97 23.04 -0.43
C SER A 34 15.66 22.23 -0.52
N GLY A 35 15.06 21.96 0.65
CA GLY A 35 13.67 22.37 0.92
C GLY A 35 12.52 21.85 0.05
N ARG A 36 12.69 20.80 -0.75
CA ARG A 36 11.59 20.02 -1.35
C ARG A 36 11.94 18.55 -1.26
N VAL A 37 11.31 17.85 -0.32
CA VAL A 37 11.27 16.38 -0.33
C VAL A 37 10.55 15.98 -1.62
N HIS A 38 11.31 15.63 -2.65
CA HIS A 38 10.79 14.85 -3.75
C HIS A 38 10.56 13.45 -3.18
N VAL A 39 9.29 13.11 -2.95
CA VAL A 39 8.86 11.76 -2.59
C VAL A 39 9.00 10.91 -3.85
N THR A 40 10.23 10.55 -4.19
CA THR A 40 10.55 9.65 -5.31
C THR A 40 11.31 8.46 -4.77
N ASP A 41 10.72 7.76 -3.78
CA ASP A 41 10.94 6.33 -3.55
C ASP A 41 9.96 5.78 -2.49
N VAL A 42 8.68 6.14 -2.59
CA VAL A 42 7.65 5.22 -2.11
C VAL A 42 7.44 4.27 -3.27
N SER A 43 8.00 3.06 -3.19
CA SER A 43 7.49 1.94 -3.97
C SER A 43 6.02 1.82 -3.60
N MET A 44 5.14 2.54 -4.30
CA MET A 44 3.71 2.49 -4.05
C MET A 44 3.30 1.11 -4.52
N LYS A 45 3.16 0.17 -3.59
CA LYS A 45 2.50 -1.10 -3.90
C LYS A 45 1.15 -0.80 -4.53
N GLN A 46 0.65 -1.81 -5.24
CA GLN A 46 -0.62 -1.83 -5.95
C GLN A 46 -1.72 -0.93 -5.34
N LEU A 47 -2.30 -0.08 -6.18
CA LEU A 47 -3.48 0.70 -5.84
C LEU A 47 -4.75 -0.09 -6.15
N TYR A 48 -5.75 0.04 -5.27
CA TYR A 48 -7.04 -0.60 -5.42
C TYR A 48 -8.13 0.46 -5.57
N THR A 49 -8.89 0.36 -6.65
CA THR A 49 -10.10 1.17 -6.87
C THR A 49 -11.32 0.36 -6.48
N CYS A 50 -12.06 0.86 -5.51
CA CYS A 50 -13.27 0.22 -5.01
C CYS A 50 -14.50 0.97 -5.51
N ASN A 51 -15.31 0.28 -6.30
CA ASN A 51 -16.60 0.79 -6.77
C ASN A 51 -17.73 -0.10 -6.27
N GLY A 52 -18.96 0.43 -6.25
CA GLY A 52 -20.15 -0.37 -5.99
C GLY A 52 -20.47 -1.35 -7.11
N GLY A 53 -21.29 -2.36 -6.80
CA GLY A 53 -21.65 -3.44 -7.71
C GLY A 53 -20.64 -4.59 -7.70
N ASP A 54 -21.13 -5.81 -7.90
CA ASP A 54 -20.33 -7.05 -7.76
C ASP A 54 -19.16 -7.13 -8.75
N LYS A 55 -19.17 -6.32 -9.82
CA LYS A 55 -18.11 -6.24 -10.85
C LYS A 55 -17.40 -4.88 -10.86
N ASN A 56 -17.54 -4.05 -9.82
CA ASN A 56 -16.97 -2.69 -9.73
C ASN A 56 -17.47 -1.71 -10.80
N GLU A 57 -18.69 -1.87 -11.30
CA GLU A 57 -19.30 -1.07 -12.36
C GLU A 57 -20.11 0.15 -11.86
N GLY A 58 -20.35 0.23 -10.56
CA GLY A 58 -21.16 1.27 -9.93
C GLY A 58 -20.36 2.49 -9.46
N GLN A 59 -20.96 3.25 -8.54
CA GLN A 59 -20.35 4.46 -7.98
C GLN A 59 -19.00 4.16 -7.31
N ARG A 60 -18.00 5.00 -7.54
CA ARG A 60 -16.72 4.94 -6.85
C ARG A 60 -16.89 5.22 -5.35
N TRP A 61 -16.39 4.31 -4.53
CA TRP A 61 -16.30 4.47 -3.07
C TRP A 61 -14.93 4.96 -2.62
N GLY A 62 -13.88 4.75 -3.43
CA GLY A 62 -12.60 5.41 -3.29
C GLY A 62 -11.41 4.56 -3.72
N ILE A 63 -10.22 5.11 -3.52
CA ILE A 63 -8.94 4.52 -3.86
C ILE A 63 -8.11 4.35 -2.60
N VAL A 64 -7.51 3.15 -2.45
CA VAL A 64 -6.68 2.78 -1.30
C VAL A 64 -5.41 2.09 -1.77
N SER A 65 -4.31 2.25 -1.04
CA SER A 65 -3.03 1.58 -1.36
C SER A 65 -2.84 0.32 -0.52
N GLN A 66 -2.19 -0.69 -1.09
CA GLN A 66 -1.84 -1.91 -0.38
C GLN A 66 -0.90 -1.64 0.81
N ASP A 67 0.09 -0.75 0.67
CA ASP A 67 1.03 -0.45 1.75
C ASP A 67 0.34 0.12 2.99
N ARG A 68 -0.63 1.00 2.78
CA ARG A 68 -1.43 1.54 3.89
C ARG A 68 -2.23 0.43 4.56
N ALA A 69 -2.86 -0.42 3.75
CA ALA A 69 -3.63 -1.55 4.25
C ALA A 69 -2.75 -2.47 5.11
N GLU A 70 -1.54 -2.76 4.65
CA GLU A 70 -0.54 -3.56 5.38
C GLU A 70 -0.09 -2.91 6.68
N GLY A 71 0.24 -1.62 6.68
CA GLY A 71 0.57 -0.91 7.90
C GLY A 71 -0.56 -1.02 8.93
N TYR A 72 -1.79 -0.75 8.51
CA TYR A 72 -2.93 -0.69 9.42
C TYR A 72 -3.32 -2.04 10.01
N PHE A 73 -3.32 -3.13 9.22
CA PHE A 73 -3.64 -4.43 9.81
C PHE A 73 -2.50 -4.97 10.67
N ARG A 74 -1.24 -4.59 10.42
CA ARG A 74 -0.10 -4.97 11.28
C ARG A 74 -0.22 -4.30 12.64
N ASP A 75 -0.67 -3.04 12.67
CA ASP A 75 -0.93 -2.31 13.91
C ASP A 75 -2.15 -2.87 14.65
N ALA A 76 -3.25 -3.14 13.93
CA ALA A 76 -4.49 -3.67 14.51
C ALA A 76 -4.38 -5.15 14.96
N LYS A 77 -3.46 -5.91 14.36
CA LYS A 77 -3.27 -7.36 14.58
C LYS A 77 -4.59 -8.12 14.38
N THR A 78 -4.81 -9.20 15.13
CA THR A 78 -6.04 -10.01 15.12
C THR A 78 -6.76 -9.93 16.45
N LYS A 79 -6.89 -8.72 16.99
CA LYS A 79 -7.58 -8.47 18.26
C LYS A 79 -8.72 -7.49 18.03
N THR A 80 -9.94 -7.96 18.23
CA THR A 80 -11.12 -7.11 18.12
C THR A 80 -11.12 -6.00 19.17
N GLY A 81 -11.20 -4.76 18.72
CA GLY A 81 -11.33 -3.56 19.56
C GLY A 81 -12.80 -3.20 19.83
N LYS A 82 -13.03 -2.05 20.48
CA LYS A 82 -14.37 -1.59 20.86
C LYS A 82 -15.28 -1.29 19.67
N SER A 83 -14.69 -1.04 18.51
CA SER A 83 -15.40 -0.89 17.23
C SER A 83 -16.00 -2.20 16.72
N GLY A 84 -15.66 -3.35 17.31
CA GLY A 84 -15.99 -4.67 16.74
C GLY A 84 -15.13 -5.05 15.53
N TYR A 85 -14.06 -4.31 15.25
CA TYR A 85 -13.02 -4.63 14.28
C TYR A 85 -11.62 -4.60 14.95
N PRO A 86 -10.59 -5.19 14.33
CA PRO A 86 -10.72 -6.19 13.27
C PRO A 86 -11.51 -7.41 13.74
N LYS A 87 -12.10 -8.17 12.82
CA LYS A 87 -12.89 -9.36 13.17
C LYS A 87 -12.70 -10.49 12.17
N PRO A 88 -12.97 -11.75 12.56
CA PRO A 88 -12.91 -12.88 11.63
C PRO A 88 -13.88 -12.72 10.44
N PHE A 89 -13.46 -13.20 9.29
CA PHE A 89 -14.21 -13.22 8.04
C PHE A 89 -14.19 -14.64 7.46
N GLY A 90 -15.35 -15.30 7.47
CA GLY A 90 -15.46 -16.69 7.02
C GLY A 90 -15.48 -16.89 5.50
N ASN A 91 -15.61 -15.82 4.69
CA ASN A 91 -15.75 -15.89 3.23
C ASN A 91 -16.78 -16.93 2.75
N ALA A 92 -17.94 -17.01 3.42
CA ALA A 92 -19.00 -17.95 3.07
C ALA A 92 -19.44 -17.74 1.61
N GLY A 93 -19.58 -18.83 0.86
CA GLY A 93 -19.90 -18.77 -0.58
C GLY A 93 -18.75 -18.31 -1.48
N LYS A 94 -17.53 -18.14 -0.95
CA LYS A 94 -16.33 -17.71 -1.69
C LYS A 94 -16.55 -16.39 -2.47
N VAL A 95 -17.28 -15.46 -1.85
CA VAL A 95 -17.63 -14.17 -2.46
C VAL A 95 -16.40 -13.30 -2.74
N MET A 96 -15.38 -13.40 -1.88
CA MET A 96 -14.06 -12.84 -2.14
C MET A 96 -13.16 -13.89 -2.79
N LYS A 97 -12.49 -13.49 -3.86
CA LYS A 97 -11.41 -14.25 -4.49
C LYS A 97 -10.09 -13.87 -3.82
N PHE A 98 -9.52 -14.79 -3.07
CA PHE A 98 -8.23 -14.60 -2.41
C PHE A 98 -7.12 -15.40 -3.10
N PRO A 99 -5.86 -14.92 -3.06
CA PRO A 99 -4.72 -15.68 -3.52
C PRO A 99 -4.50 -16.93 -2.66
N SER A 100 -3.66 -17.85 -3.14
CA SER A 100 -3.34 -19.08 -2.40
C SER A 100 -2.76 -18.77 -1.01
N GLY A 101 -3.17 -19.56 -0.02
CA GLY A 101 -2.80 -19.40 1.38
C GLY A 101 -3.62 -18.35 2.15
N CYS A 102 -4.71 -17.84 1.58
CA CYS A 102 -5.64 -16.91 2.25
C CYS A 102 -7.04 -17.50 2.45
N ALA A 103 -7.17 -18.84 2.46
CA ALA A 103 -8.47 -19.51 2.50
C ALA A 103 -9.01 -19.77 3.92
N LYS A 104 -8.19 -19.62 4.95
CA LYS A 104 -8.52 -19.91 6.35
C LYS A 104 -8.12 -18.75 7.25
N ASP A 105 -8.85 -18.58 8.35
CA ASP A 105 -8.55 -17.62 9.41
C ASP A 105 -8.33 -16.20 8.89
N VAL A 106 -9.17 -15.78 7.94
CA VAL A 106 -9.14 -14.43 7.39
C VAL A 106 -9.81 -13.48 8.37
N TRP A 107 -9.26 -12.28 8.47
CA TRP A 107 -9.77 -11.16 9.24
C TRP A 107 -10.11 -10.01 8.29
N GLU A 108 -11.13 -9.24 8.66
CA GLU A 108 -11.46 -8.00 7.97
C GLU A 108 -11.25 -6.78 8.89
N LEU A 109 -10.67 -5.72 8.32
CA LEU A 109 -10.49 -4.41 8.95
C LEU A 109 -11.00 -3.31 8.01
N PRO A 110 -11.76 -2.32 8.49
CA PRO A 110 -12.10 -1.13 7.72
C PRO A 110 -10.87 -0.38 7.23
N LEU A 111 -10.91 0.01 5.97
CA LEU A 111 -9.87 0.81 5.34
C LEU A 111 -10.53 2.04 4.76
N LEU A 112 -10.17 3.22 5.25
CA LEU A 112 -10.83 4.45 4.84
C LEU A 112 -10.14 5.04 3.59
N PRO A 113 -10.90 5.44 2.56
CA PRO A 113 -10.36 5.89 1.28
C PRO A 113 -9.60 7.22 1.40
N ASN A 114 -8.72 7.49 0.44
CA ASN A 114 -8.00 8.76 0.34
C ASN A 114 -8.91 9.97 0.11
N GLU A 115 -10.07 9.73 -0.47
CA GLU A 115 -11.03 10.74 -0.82
C GLU A 115 -11.80 11.26 0.41
N PRO A 116 -12.31 12.50 0.37
CA PRO A 116 -13.25 13.00 1.37
C PRO A 116 -14.47 12.08 1.53
N PRO A 117 -15.06 11.99 2.74
CA PRO A 117 -14.72 12.74 3.96
C PRO A 117 -13.58 12.11 4.78
N PHE A 118 -13.00 11.01 4.35
CA PHE A 118 -12.11 10.22 5.19
C PHE A 118 -10.63 10.60 5.10
N ASN A 119 -10.19 11.12 3.94
CA ASN A 119 -8.83 11.64 3.74
C ASN A 119 -7.73 10.62 4.08
N GLY A 120 -8.00 9.33 3.89
CA GLY A 120 -7.06 8.23 4.10
C GLY A 120 -6.69 7.96 5.56
N ARG A 121 -7.37 8.57 6.53
CA ARG A 121 -7.08 8.39 7.95
C ARG A 121 -7.22 6.92 8.39
N PRO A 122 -6.49 6.46 9.42
CA PRO A 122 -6.70 5.14 9.98
C PRO A 122 -8.09 5.03 10.61
N PHE A 123 -8.69 3.84 10.51
CA PHE A 123 -9.91 3.51 11.23
C PHE A 123 -9.58 3.25 12.70
N ASP A 124 -10.21 3.97 13.63
CA ASP A 124 -9.95 3.80 15.07
C ASP A 124 -10.70 2.59 15.63
N PHE A 125 -10.06 1.43 15.57
CA PHE A 125 -10.67 0.20 16.05
C PHE A 125 -10.94 0.17 17.57
N ASN A 126 -10.37 1.09 18.33
CA ASN A 126 -10.59 1.23 19.78
C ASN A 126 -11.76 2.16 20.13
N GLN A 127 -12.30 2.89 19.15
CA GLN A 127 -13.50 3.72 19.31
C GLN A 127 -14.77 2.92 19.01
N LYS A 128 -15.88 3.20 19.72
CA LYS A 128 -17.18 2.60 19.41
C LYS A 128 -17.68 3.07 18.03
N LYS A 129 -18.53 2.25 17.41
CA LYS A 129 -19.03 2.48 16.04
C LYS A 129 -19.87 3.75 15.88
N GLU A 130 -20.55 4.23 16.93
CA GLU A 130 -21.52 5.33 16.81
C GLU A 130 -20.92 6.60 16.20
N ASN A 131 -19.63 6.86 16.45
CA ASN A 131 -18.90 8.03 15.94
C ASN A 131 -17.68 7.64 15.10
N ASN A 132 -17.62 6.40 14.62
CA ASN A 132 -16.49 5.88 13.83
C ASN A 132 -17.01 5.02 12.69
N ASP A 133 -17.44 5.70 11.63
CA ASP A 133 -17.94 5.05 10.42
C ASP A 133 -16.81 4.23 9.75
N PRO A 134 -16.99 2.90 9.59
CA PRO A 134 -16.00 2.07 8.91
C PRO A 134 -16.01 2.22 7.39
N GLY A 135 -16.94 2.97 6.80
CA GLY A 135 -17.07 3.08 5.34
C GLY A 135 -17.29 1.72 4.67
N GLN A 136 -17.17 1.67 3.35
CA GLN A 136 -17.50 0.50 2.53
C GLN A 136 -16.31 -0.45 2.32
N ILE A 137 -15.08 0.05 2.41
CA ILE A 137 -13.87 -0.67 1.98
C ILE A 137 -13.26 -1.44 3.16
N ARG A 138 -12.83 -2.68 2.92
CA ARG A 138 -12.20 -3.57 3.89
C ARG A 138 -10.89 -4.12 3.32
N VAL A 139 -9.88 -4.21 4.16
CA VAL A 139 -8.72 -5.09 3.92
C VAL A 139 -8.99 -6.45 4.53
N TYR A 140 -8.59 -7.50 3.81
CA TYR A 140 -8.63 -8.89 4.24
C TYR A 140 -7.22 -9.42 4.40
N TYR A 141 -6.96 -10.08 5.52
CA TYR A 141 -5.63 -10.60 5.86
C TYR A 141 -5.73 -11.84 6.76
N THR A 142 -4.71 -12.68 6.79
CA THR A 142 -4.71 -13.89 7.64
C THR A 142 -4.36 -13.55 9.09
N LYS A 143 -4.57 -14.52 9.99
CA LYS A 143 -4.10 -14.43 11.38
C LYS A 143 -2.60 -14.15 11.49
N ASP A 144 -1.81 -14.62 10.53
CA ASP A 144 -0.36 -14.39 10.47
C ASP A 144 0.02 -13.06 9.81
N LEU A 145 -0.96 -12.15 9.66
CA LEU A 145 -0.78 -10.82 9.09
C LEU A 145 -0.31 -10.87 7.62
N LYS A 146 -0.72 -11.89 6.87
CA LYS A 146 -0.51 -11.95 5.41
C LYS A 146 -1.65 -11.22 4.71
N PHE A 147 -1.33 -10.28 3.82
CA PHE A 147 -2.31 -9.61 2.98
C PHE A 147 -3.01 -10.60 2.02
N CYS A 148 -4.34 -10.51 1.95
CA CYS A 148 -5.18 -11.37 1.09
C CYS A 148 -5.95 -10.61 0.03
N GLY A 149 -6.21 -9.32 0.24
CA GLY A 149 -6.87 -8.48 -0.75
C GLY A 149 -7.61 -7.32 -0.13
N ILE A 150 -8.13 -6.47 -0.99
CA ILE A 150 -9.04 -5.39 -0.65
C ILE A 150 -10.36 -5.66 -1.33
N GLY A 151 -11.44 -5.49 -0.58
CA GLY A 151 -12.78 -5.60 -1.11
C GLY A 151 -13.68 -4.54 -0.51
N ALA A 152 -14.87 -4.42 -1.07
CA ALA A 152 -15.82 -3.43 -0.62
C ALA A 152 -17.22 -4.02 -0.47
N LYS A 153 -18.00 -3.40 0.41
CA LYS A 153 -19.36 -3.81 0.79
C LYS A 153 -20.34 -2.73 0.38
N ARG A 154 -21.52 -3.14 -0.09
CA ARG A 154 -22.59 -2.20 -0.48
C ARG A 154 -22.96 -1.23 0.64
N THR A 155 -22.99 -1.70 1.88
CA THR A 155 -23.25 -0.87 3.05
C THR A 155 -22.12 -0.97 4.08
N ALA A 156 -21.78 0.18 4.68
CA ALA A 156 -20.67 0.30 5.63
C ALA A 156 -20.92 -0.48 6.94
N ASN A 157 -22.17 -0.46 7.40
CA ASN A 157 -22.59 -1.01 8.67
C ASN A 157 -23.83 -1.88 8.46
N LYS A 158 -23.65 -3.17 8.13
CA LYS A 158 -24.64 -4.22 8.46
C LYS A 158 -24.20 -5.63 8.07
N GLN A 159 -24.54 -6.59 8.94
CA GLN A 159 -24.74 -8.01 8.63
C GLN A 159 -26.10 -8.18 7.94
N GLU A 160 -26.40 -7.36 6.92
CA GLU A 160 -27.60 -7.53 6.12
C GLU A 160 -27.39 -8.71 5.17
N ARG A 161 -28.42 -9.55 5.04
CA ARG A 161 -28.45 -10.59 4.00
C ARG A 161 -28.23 -9.90 2.65
N GLY A 162 -27.20 -10.31 1.92
CA GLY A 162 -26.84 -9.72 0.63
C GLY A 162 -25.80 -8.59 0.68
N ASN A 163 -25.27 -8.21 1.85
CA ASN A 163 -24.13 -7.28 1.96
C ASN A 163 -22.78 -8.03 1.86
N ASN A 164 -22.67 -8.92 0.87
CA ASN A 164 -21.44 -9.66 0.63
C ASN A 164 -20.39 -8.70 0.04
N PRO A 165 -19.13 -8.81 0.46
CA PRO A 165 -18.07 -8.05 -0.18
C PRO A 165 -17.71 -8.62 -1.55
N HIS A 166 -17.22 -7.75 -2.43
CA HIS A 166 -16.57 -8.10 -3.68
C HIS A 166 -15.14 -7.53 -3.72
N ASN A 167 -14.26 -8.14 -4.52
CA ASN A 167 -12.89 -7.66 -4.70
C ASN A 167 -12.89 -6.28 -5.38
N CYS A 168 -12.07 -5.36 -4.87
CA CYS A 168 -11.79 -4.11 -5.59
C CYS A 168 -10.86 -4.36 -6.78
N ALA A 169 -10.90 -3.48 -7.78
CA ALA A 169 -10.04 -3.58 -8.95
C ALA A 169 -8.62 -3.11 -8.64
N THR A 170 -7.63 -3.85 -9.13
CA THR A 170 -6.21 -3.45 -9.09
C THR A 170 -5.89 -2.61 -10.32
N ASN A 171 -5.32 -1.42 -10.13
CA ASN A 171 -4.79 -0.58 -11.20
C ASN A 171 -3.27 -0.69 -11.26
#